data_AF-A0A0C2FFZ7-F1
#
_entry.id   AF-A0A0C2FFZ7-F1
#
_cell.length_a   1.000
_cell.length_b   1.000
_cell.length_c   1.000
_cell.angle_alpha   90.00
_cell.angle_beta   90.00
_cell.angle_gamma   90.00
#
_symmetry.space_group_name_H-M   'P 1'
#
loop_
_entity.id
_entity.type
_entity.pdbx_description
1 polymer ?
#
loop_
_entity_poly.entity_id
_entity_poly.type
_entity_poly.pdbx_seq_one_letter_code
_entity_poly.pdbx_strand_id
1 'polypeptide(L)'
;SHVKVLGTANYGNKNALNDITYRLEHKDVFKLPEKVKKLPSEVQTALSDTACGIKLRTGEEYLLAGSMWENGYFFTYRCGQIVEDGATSSPTEFGMPIEWANVSNKTKALLPTINCDNHRTTTNNKLDR
;
A
#
# COMPACT_ATOMS: atom_id res chain seq x y z
N SER A 1 -2.81 0.63 -6.17
CA SER A 1 -4.06 0.06 -6.71
C SER A 1 -5.23 0.81 -6.08
N HIS A 2 -6.31 1.02 -6.83
CA HIS A 2 -7.59 1.44 -6.26
C HIS A 2 -8.30 0.18 -5.76
N VAL A 3 -8.61 0.16 -4.46
CA VAL A 3 -9.16 -1.01 -3.79
C VAL A 3 -10.42 -0.66 -3.02
N LYS A 4 -11.35 -1.60 -2.94
CA LYS A 4 -12.47 -1.58 -2.00
C LYS A 4 -12.21 -2.58 -0.88
N VAL A 5 -12.43 -2.16 0.36
CA VAL A 5 -12.23 -3.01 1.54
C VAL A 5 -13.50 -3.82 1.78
N LEU A 6 -13.39 -5.15 1.70
CA LEU A 6 -14.51 -6.06 1.89
C LEU A 6 -14.69 -6.48 3.35
N GLY A 7 -13.64 -6.37 4.16
CA GLY A 7 -13.65 -6.72 5.58
C GLY A 7 -12.28 -7.16 6.06
N THR A 8 -12.23 -7.75 7.25
CA THR A 8 -11.02 -8.35 7.83
C THR A 8 -11.15 -9.87 7.76
N ALA A 9 -10.08 -10.56 7.34
CA ALA A 9 -10.11 -12.02 7.22
C ALA A 9 -10.10 -12.72 8.59
N ASN A 10 -9.49 -12.08 9.60
CA ASN A 10 -9.32 -12.62 10.94
C ASN A 10 -9.78 -11.58 11.98
N TYR A 11 -11.04 -11.66 12.41
CA TYR A 11 -11.50 -11.02 13.66
C TYR A 11 -10.81 -11.74 14.83
N GLY A 12 -9.55 -11.38 15.14
CA GLY A 12 -8.89 -11.77 16.40
C GLY A 12 -7.86 -12.90 16.36
N ASN A 13 -7.62 -13.59 15.24
CA ASN A 13 -6.47 -14.48 15.11
C ASN A 13 -5.28 -13.74 14.48
N LYS A 14 -4.34 -13.36 15.35
CA LYS A 14 -3.02 -12.84 15.00
C LYS A 14 -2.32 -13.85 14.09
N ASN A 15 -1.76 -13.40 12.97
CA ASN A 15 -0.72 -14.22 12.33
C ASN A 15 0.50 -14.28 13.27
N ALA A 16 1.49 -15.12 12.96
CA ALA A 16 2.72 -15.22 13.77
C ALA A 16 3.47 -13.87 13.94
N LEU A 17 3.12 -12.85 13.15
CA LEU A 17 3.74 -11.54 13.09
C LEU A 17 2.91 -10.42 13.77
N ASN A 18 1.76 -10.75 14.38
CA ASN A 18 0.81 -9.78 14.94
C ASN A 18 0.24 -8.77 13.92
N ASP A 19 0.00 -9.22 12.69
CA ASP A 19 -0.64 -8.41 11.65
C ASP A 19 -2.16 -8.61 11.62
N ILE A 20 -2.85 -7.60 11.10
CA ILE A 20 -4.24 -7.66 10.66
C ILE A 20 -4.27 -7.90 9.14
N THR A 21 -5.21 -8.74 8.70
CA THR A 21 -5.41 -9.05 7.28
C THR A 21 -6.73 -8.46 6.80
N TYR A 22 -6.67 -7.60 5.78
CA TYR A 22 -7.84 -7.05 5.10
C TYR A 22 -8.12 -7.79 3.80
N ARG A 23 -9.40 -8.08 3.54
CA ARG A 23 -9.87 -8.58 2.26
C ARG A 23 -10.19 -7.40 1.36
N LEU A 24 -9.67 -7.45 0.14
CA LEU A 24 -9.75 -6.38 -0.85
C LEU A 24 -10.39 -6.87 -2.14
N GLU A 25 -11.17 -6.00 -2.75
CA GLU A 25 -11.49 -6.04 -4.17
C GLU A 25 -10.63 -5.00 -4.89
N HIS A 26 -9.78 -5.43 -5.82
CA HIS A 26 -9.03 -4.51 -6.67
C HIS A 26 -9.94 -4.01 -7.80
N LYS A 27 -10.31 -2.72 -7.76
CA LYS A 27 -11.07 -2.06 -8.82
C LYS A 27 -10.17 -1.74 -10.02
N ASP A 28 -9.02 -1.12 -9.73
CA ASP A 28 -7.97 -0.83 -10.71
C ASP A 28 -6.58 -1.16 -10.17
N VAL A 29 -5.73 -1.73 -11.02
CA VAL A 29 -4.33 -2.05 -10.70
C VAL A 29 -3.40 -1.21 -11.58
N PHE A 30 -2.82 -0.17 -10.98
CA PHE A 30 -1.89 0.74 -11.67
C PHE A 30 -0.46 0.17 -11.78
N LYS A 31 -0.07 -0.73 -10.87
CA LYS A 31 1.25 -1.33 -10.83
C LYS A 31 1.20 -2.71 -10.18
N LEU A 32 1.99 -3.63 -10.73
CA LEU A 32 2.23 -4.98 -10.21
C LEU A 32 3.70 -5.37 -10.42
N PRO A 33 4.30 -6.19 -9.55
CA PRO A 33 5.64 -6.74 -9.81
C PRO A 33 5.64 -7.63 -11.06
N GLU A 34 6.70 -7.61 -11.88
CA GLU A 34 6.75 -8.33 -13.18
C GLU A 34 6.33 -9.80 -13.13
N LYS A 35 6.70 -10.49 -12.04
CA LYS A 35 6.42 -11.94 -11.85
C LYS A 35 4.99 -12.22 -11.36
N VAL A 36 4.17 -11.19 -11.13
CA VAL A 36 2.85 -11.29 -10.52
C VAL A 36 1.77 -11.05 -11.56
N LYS A 37 0.98 -12.09 -11.88
CA LYS A 37 -0.12 -11.94 -12.85
C LYS A 37 -1.33 -11.20 -12.27
N LYS A 38 -1.52 -11.27 -10.95
CA LYS A 38 -2.67 -10.69 -10.25
C LYS A 38 -2.29 -10.40 -8.79
N LEU A 39 -2.72 -9.25 -8.27
CA LEU A 39 -2.54 -8.93 -6.86
C LEU A 39 -3.42 -9.84 -5.98
N PRO A 40 -2.92 -10.29 -4.80
CA PRO A 40 -3.72 -11.05 -3.85
C PRO A 40 -4.93 -10.24 -3.36
N SER A 41 -6.07 -10.90 -3.15
CA SER A 41 -7.27 -10.30 -2.56
C SER A 41 -7.14 -10.05 -1.05
N GLU A 42 -5.97 -10.30 -0.47
CA GLU A 42 -5.69 -10.09 0.94
C GLU A 42 -4.41 -9.28 1.08
N VAL A 43 -4.46 -8.27 1.95
CA VAL A 43 -3.30 -7.46 2.32
C VAL A 43 -3.09 -7.53 3.82
N GLN A 44 -1.82 -7.58 4.23
CA GLN A 44 -1.44 -7.57 5.63
C GLN A 44 -0.80 -6.24 6.04
N THR A 45 -1.03 -5.85 7.29
CA THR A 45 -0.38 -4.70 7.92
C THR A 45 -0.26 -4.96 9.41
N ALA A 46 0.74 -4.35 10.05
CA ALA A 46 0.89 -4.42 11.49
C ALA A 46 -0.40 -3.96 12.20
N LEU A 47 -0.77 -4.65 13.27
CA LEU A 47 -1.93 -4.28 14.08
C LEU A 47 -1.73 -2.95 14.83
N SER A 48 -0.49 -2.68 15.24
CA SER A 48 -0.16 -1.48 16.01
C SER A 48 0.21 -0.31 15.11
N ASP A 49 -0.34 0.87 15.41
CA ASP A 49 0.07 2.13 14.79
C ASP A 49 1.56 2.41 15.02
N THR A 50 2.12 2.02 16.18
CA THR A 50 3.55 2.19 16.50
C THR A 50 4.47 1.35 15.62
N ALA A 51 3.94 0.28 15.02
CA ALA A 51 4.63 -0.56 14.05
C ALA A 51 4.31 -0.16 12.60
N CYS A 52 3.91 1.10 12.39
CA CYS A 52 3.49 1.64 11.09
C CYS A 52 2.26 0.93 10.48
N GLY A 53 1.42 0.35 11.33
CA GLY A 53 0.15 -0.24 10.94
C GLY A 53 -0.81 0.78 10.34
N ILE A 54 -1.56 0.37 9.32
CA ILE A 54 -2.66 1.15 8.75
C ILE A 54 -4.02 0.60 9.19
N LYS A 55 -5.01 1.50 9.23
CA LYS A 55 -6.41 1.19 9.54
C LYS A 55 -7.27 1.47 8.32
N LEU A 56 -7.97 0.45 7.85
CA LEU A 56 -8.87 0.53 6.70
C LEU A 56 -10.30 0.27 7.17
N ARG A 57 -11.26 1.04 6.65
CA ARG A 57 -12.68 0.85 6.99
C ARG A 57 -13.35 -0.05 5.96
N THR A 58 -14.10 -1.04 6.43
CA THR A 58 -14.92 -1.92 5.58
C THR A 58 -15.94 -1.10 4.79
N GLY A 59 -16.08 -1.38 3.50
CA GLY A 59 -16.98 -0.70 2.58
C GLY A 59 -16.35 0.49 1.84
N GLU A 60 -15.28 1.06 2.40
CA GLU A 60 -14.60 2.22 1.82
C GLU A 60 -13.61 1.83 0.73
N GLU A 61 -13.25 2.83 -0.08
CA GLU A 61 -12.32 2.69 -1.20
C GLU A 61 -11.09 3.56 -1.00
N TYR A 62 -9.91 3.02 -1.31
CA TYR A 62 -8.62 3.67 -1.07
C TYR A 62 -7.68 3.54 -2.27
N LEU A 63 -6.79 4.52 -2.39
CA LEU A 63 -5.54 4.37 -3.15
C LEU A 63 -4.51 3.68 -2.26
N LEU A 64 -4.30 2.39 -2.48
CA LEU A 64 -3.43 1.56 -1.66
C LEU A 64 -2.13 1.23 -2.39
N ALA A 65 -1.01 1.51 -1.73
CA ALA A 65 0.31 1.03 -2.13
C ALA A 65 0.81 -0.04 -1.14
N GLY A 66 1.66 -0.92 -1.63
CA GLY A 66 2.18 -2.04 -0.85
C GLY A 66 3.36 -2.70 -1.53
N SER A 67 3.92 -3.69 -0.84
CA SER A 67 5.04 -4.49 -1.28
C SER A 67 4.69 -5.97 -1.17
N MET A 68 5.39 -6.80 -1.94
CA MET A 68 5.18 -8.23 -1.93
C MET A 68 6.51 -8.95 -1.77
N TRP A 69 6.58 -9.90 -0.84
CA TRP A 69 7.72 -10.81 -0.73
C TRP A 69 7.63 -11.94 -1.75
N GLU A 70 8.75 -12.65 -1.97
CA GLU A 70 8.85 -13.74 -2.95
C GLU A 70 7.90 -14.91 -2.66
N ASN A 71 7.53 -15.11 -1.38
CA ASN A 71 6.56 -16.11 -0.95
C ASN A 71 5.09 -15.69 -1.19
N GLY A 72 4.84 -14.53 -1.81
CA GLY A 72 3.51 -14.01 -2.09
C GLY A 72 2.88 -13.22 -0.94
N TYR A 73 3.61 -12.96 0.15
CA TYR A 73 3.14 -12.13 1.26
C TYR A 73 2.96 -10.68 0.81
N PHE A 74 1.72 -10.20 0.71
CA PHE A 74 1.38 -8.85 0.23
C PHE A 74 1.07 -7.93 1.40
N PHE A 75 1.98 -7.01 1.69
CA PHE A 75 1.90 -6.18 2.87
C PHE A 75 1.91 -4.69 2.55
N THR A 76 1.39 -3.92 3.48
CA THR A 76 1.27 -2.47 3.40
C THR A 76 1.57 -1.85 4.77
N TYR A 77 2.04 -0.61 4.76
CA TYR A 77 2.45 0.12 5.95
C TYR A 77 2.39 1.63 5.68
N ARG A 78 2.39 2.43 6.75
CA ARG A 78 2.17 3.89 6.66
C ARG A 78 3.12 4.61 5.70
N CYS A 79 4.42 4.41 5.88
CA CYS A 79 5.42 5.12 5.08
C CYS A 79 5.51 4.66 3.62
N GLY A 80 4.82 3.58 3.25
CA GLY A 80 4.80 3.06 1.88
C GLY A 80 3.67 3.63 1.02
N GLN A 81 2.82 4.50 1.58
CA GLN A 81 1.66 5.03 0.87
C GLN A 81 2.01 6.20 -0.05
N ILE A 82 1.19 6.36 -1.08
CA ILE A 82 1.23 7.54 -1.95
C ILE A 82 0.60 8.68 -1.17
N VAL A 83 1.37 9.75 -0.99
CA VAL A 83 0.94 10.98 -0.33
C VAL A 83 0.87 12.09 -1.37
N GLU A 84 -0.13 12.96 -1.25
CA GLU A 84 -0.21 14.19 -2.01
C GLU A 84 0.28 15.35 -1.15
N ASP A 85 1.19 16.16 -1.68
CA ASP A 85 1.71 17.33 -0.96
C ASP A 85 0.56 18.26 -0.56
N GLY A 86 0.47 18.58 0.74
CA GLY A 86 -0.57 19.45 1.30
C GLY A 86 -1.93 18.78 1.53
N ALA A 87 -2.09 17.47 1.27
CA ALA A 87 -3.35 16.76 1.48
C ALA A 87 -3.55 16.23 2.92
N THR A 88 -2.49 16.12 3.73
CA THR A 88 -2.62 15.68 5.12
C THR A 88 -2.68 16.88 6.06
N SER A 89 -3.85 17.12 6.65
CA SER A 89 -4.08 18.22 7.61
C SER A 89 -3.68 17.87 9.05
N SER A 90 -3.35 16.59 9.34
CA SER A 90 -3.01 16.13 10.69
C SER A 90 -1.78 15.21 10.74
N PRO A 91 -0.88 15.37 11.74
CA PRO A 91 0.22 14.44 12.02
C PRO A 91 -0.23 12.98 12.25
N THR A 92 -1.47 12.76 12.70
CA THR A 92 -2.02 11.42 12.95
C THR A 92 -2.39 10.66 11.67
N GLU A 93 -2.56 11.38 10.57
CA GLU A 93 -2.96 10.86 9.25
C GLU A 93 -1.78 10.70 8.30
N PHE A 94 -0.58 11.15 8.69
CA PHE A 94 0.60 11.01 7.87
C PHE A 94 0.88 9.52 7.57
N GLY A 95 0.98 9.21 6.28
CA GLY A 95 1.17 7.85 5.77
C GLY A 95 -0.10 6.98 5.79
N MET A 96 -1.27 7.51 6.13
CA MET A 96 -2.51 6.76 5.93
C MET A 96 -2.87 6.73 4.43
N PRO A 97 -3.41 5.61 3.90
CA PRO A 97 -3.87 5.57 2.52
C PRO A 97 -4.96 6.61 2.28
N ILE A 98 -4.87 7.30 1.15
CA ILE A 98 -5.86 8.31 0.75
C ILE A 98 -7.15 7.60 0.30
N GLU A 99 -8.29 8.04 0.80
CA GLU A 99 -9.60 7.59 0.31
C GLU A 99 -9.76 7.94 -1.17
N TRP A 100 -10.27 7.01 -1.98
CA TRP A 100 -10.28 7.15 -3.44
C TRP A 100 -11.06 8.40 -3.92
N ALA A 101 -12.11 8.77 -3.20
CA ALA A 101 -12.88 9.98 -3.45
C ALA A 101 -12.03 11.26 -3.33
N ASN A 102 -10.99 11.25 -2.48
CA ASN A 102 -10.14 12.39 -2.18
C ASN A 102 -8.87 12.44 -3.03
N VAL A 103 -8.57 11.39 -3.82
CA VAL A 103 -7.42 11.39 -4.73
C VAL A 103 -7.65 12.40 -5.85
N SER A 104 -6.73 13.34 -6.02
CA SER A 104 -6.84 14.41 -7.02
C SER A 104 -6.86 13.85 -8.45
N ASN A 105 -7.51 14.59 -9.36
CA ASN A 105 -7.53 14.22 -10.79
C ASN A 105 -6.11 14.18 -11.38
N LYS A 106 -5.21 15.05 -10.91
CA LYS A 106 -3.80 15.06 -11.29
C LYS A 106 -3.13 13.73 -10.94
N THR A 107 -3.30 13.27 -9.70
CA THR A 107 -2.73 11.97 -9.28
C THR A 107 -3.36 10.82 -10.03
N LYS A 108 -4.70 10.80 -10.20
CA LYS A 108 -5.39 9.78 -11.00
C LYS A 108 -4.83 9.65 -12.41
N ALA A 109 -4.49 10.77 -13.06
CA ALA A 109 -3.89 10.77 -14.39
C ALA A 109 -2.44 10.27 -14.41
N LEU A 110 -1.68 10.47 -13.32
CA LEU A 110 -0.28 10.06 -13.23
C LEU A 110 -0.10 8.58 -12.86
N LEU A 111 -1.00 8.01 -12.06
CA LEU A 111 -0.88 6.63 -11.56
C LEU A 111 -0.57 5.59 -12.64
N PRO A 112 -1.19 5.59 -13.84
CA PRO A 112 -0.90 4.63 -14.90
C PRO A 112 0.44 4.85 -15.60
N THR A 113 1.04 6.03 -15.45
CA THR A 113 2.26 6.43 -16.18
C THR A 113 3.55 6.15 -15.40
N ILE A 114 3.44 5.76 -14.13
CA ILE A 114 4.60 5.53 -13.27
C ILE A 114 5.32 4.26 -13.70
N ASN A 115 6.48 4.42 -14.35
CA ASN A 115 7.45 3.35 -14.56
C ASN A 115 8.59 3.48 -13.52
N CYS A 116 8.90 2.39 -12.81
CA CYS A 116 9.93 2.36 -11.75
C CYS A 116 11.25 1.71 -12.18
N ASP A 117 11.43 1.38 -13.46
CA ASP A 117 12.64 0.71 -13.97
C ASP A 117 13.93 1.53 -13.77
N ASN A 118 13.83 2.83 -13.48
CA ASN A 118 14.97 3.74 -13.47
C ASN A 118 15.62 4.03 -12.11
N HIS A 119 15.16 3.44 -10.99
CA HIS A 119 15.60 3.88 -9.66
C HIS A 119 16.62 2.99 -8.94
N ARG A 120 17.09 1.89 -9.55
CA ARG A 120 18.02 0.93 -8.91
C ARG A 120 19.39 0.77 -9.59
N THR A 121 19.79 1.67 -10.48
CA THR A 121 21.07 1.54 -11.22
C THR A 121 22.21 2.47 -10.78
N THR A 122 22.03 3.35 -9.77
CA THR A 122 23.09 4.30 -9.39
C THR A 122 23.45 4.35 -7.91
N THR A 123 23.62 3.21 -7.25
CA THR A 123 24.39 3.13 -5.98
C THR A 123 25.20 1.84 -5.89
N ASN A 124 26.10 1.62 -6.85
CA ASN A 124 27.21 0.67 -6.72
C ASN A 124 28.52 1.29 -7.24
N ASN A 125 28.75 2.58 -6.97
CA ASN A 125 30.07 3.17 -7.14
C ASN A 125 30.68 3.46 -5.76
N LYS A 126 31.59 2.55 -5.37
CA LYS A 126 32.75 2.74 -4.50
C LYS A 126 32.52 3.36 -3.11
N LEU A 127 32.48 2.49 -2.09
CA LEU A 127 33.35 2.73 -0.93
C LEU A 127 34.67 1.99 -1.20
N ASP A 128 35.62 2.72 -1.80
CA ASP A 128 37.04 2.42 -1.69
C ASP A 128 37.68 3.57 -0.91
N ARG A 129 38.34 3.20 0.19
CA ARG A 129 39.12 3.96 1.19
C ARG A 129 38.41 4.33 2.48
#